data_AF-A0A3L7ZT34-F1
#
_entry.id   AF-A0A3L7ZT34-F1
#
_cell.length_a   1.000
_cell.length_b   1.000
_cell.length_c   1.000
_cell.angle_alpha   90.00
_cell.angle_beta   90.00
_cell.angle_gamma   90.00
#
_symmetry.space_group_name_H-M   'P 1'
#
loop_
_entity.id
_entity.type
_entity.pdbx_description
1 polymer ?
#
loop_
_entity_poly.entity_id
_entity_poly.type
_entity_poly.pdbx_seq_one_letter_code
_entity_poly.pdbx_strand_id
1 'polypeptide(L)' 'MKADWLKPFSGEIAWWRSLTGKEKLYTVYFLLSFTLLVGMADCNPVWVMFLAVLNFGNSARLVKRVPIDKLEDY' A
#
# COMPACT_ATOMS: atom_id res chain seq x y z
N MET A 1 -21.08 -6.41 19.53
CA MET A 1 -20.65 -5.92 18.21
C MET A 1 -19.13 -5.87 18.14
N LYS A 2 -18.47 -6.98 17.85
CA LYS A 2 -17.02 -6.98 17.62
C LYS A 2 -16.78 -7.93 16.44
N ALA A 3 -16.17 -7.40 15.38
CA ALA A 3 -15.75 -8.08 14.14
C ALA A 3 -16.75 -8.27 12.97
N ASP A 4 -18.07 -8.05 13.09
CA ASP A 4 -18.96 -8.21 11.92
C ASP A 4 -18.62 -7.26 10.75
N TRP A 5 -18.13 -6.05 11.03
CA TRP A 5 -17.70 -5.09 10.00
C TRP A 5 -16.34 -5.44 9.35
N LEU A 6 -15.57 -6.35 9.97
CA LEU A 6 -14.29 -6.84 9.45
C LEU A 6 -14.45 -8.10 8.59
N LYS A 7 -15.61 -8.76 8.63
CA LYS A 7 -15.92 -9.90 7.76
C LYS A 7 -15.62 -9.65 6.27
N PRO A 8 -15.97 -8.51 5.66
CA PRO A 8 -15.63 -8.25 4.26
C PRO A 8 -14.11 -8.21 4.00
N PHE A 9 -13.31 -7.86 5.02
CA PHE A 9 -11.84 -7.77 4.92
C PHE A 9 -11.11 -9.04 5.39
N SER A 10 -11.86 -10.12 5.66
CA SER A 10 -11.28 -11.31 6.29
C SER A 10 -10.23 -11.99 5.41
N GLY A 11 -10.41 -11.96 4.08
CA GLY A 11 -9.44 -12.41 3.09
C GLY A 11 -8.15 -11.58 3.14
N GLU A 12 -8.25 -10.25 3.11
CA GLU A 12 -7.09 -9.35 3.20
C GLU A 12 -6.35 -9.46 4.53
N ILE A 13 -7.06 -9.70 5.64
CA ILE A 13 -6.46 -9.89 6.96
C ILE A 13 -5.68 -11.22 7.01
N ALA A 14 -6.23 -12.30 6.44
CA ALA A 14 -5.55 -13.58 6.34
C ALA A 14 -4.31 -13.48 5.43
N TRP A 15 -4.46 -12.80 4.28
CA TRP A 15 -3.37 -12.48 3.37
C TRP A 15 -2.25 -11.70 4.09
N TRP A 16 -2.60 -10.60 4.76
CA TRP A 16 -1.65 -9.78 5.50
C TRP A 16 -0.88 -10.58 6.56
N ARG A 17 -1.55 -11.48 7.28
CA ARG A 17 -0.91 -12.35 8.26
C ARG A 17 0.09 -13.32 7.61
N SER A 18 -0.19 -13.78 6.40
CA SER A 18 0.67 -14.71 5.65
C SER A 18 1.97 -14.09 5.13
N LEU A 19 2.03 -12.76 5.02
CA LEU A 19 3.20 -12.05 4.52
C LEU A 19 4.39 -12.10 5.50
N THR A 20 5.59 -12.23 4.93
CA THR A 20 6.86 -12.04 5.61
C THR A 20 7.06 -10.58 6.03
N GLY A 21 7.95 -10.34 7.00
CA GLY A 21 8.22 -8.98 7.48
C GLY A 21 8.68 -8.01 6.38
N LYS A 22 9.44 -8.50 5.38
CA LYS A 22 9.90 -7.69 4.24
C LYS A 22 8.75 -7.30 3.32
N GLU A 23 7.85 -8.24 3.04
CA GLU A 23 6.67 -7.99 2.19
C GLU A 23 5.71 -7.01 2.86
N LYS A 24 5.50 -7.13 4.18
CA LYS A 24 4.74 -6.15 4.96
C LYS A 24 5.34 -4.76 4.83
N LEU A 25 6.66 -4.63 4.95
CA LEU A 25 7.35 -3.35 4.77
C LEU A 25 7.13 -2.78 3.37
N TYR A 26 7.15 -3.60 2.32
CA TYR A 26 6.86 -3.14 0.96
C TYR A 26 5.43 -2.64 0.81
N THR A 27 4.45 -3.34 1.38
CA THR A 27 3.05 -2.93 1.34
C THR A 27 2.80 -1.66 2.15
N VAL A 28 3.37 -1.53 3.37
CA VAL A 28 3.27 -0.29 4.16
C VAL A 28 3.94 0.87 3.44
N TYR A 29 5.14 0.65 2.88
CA TYR A 29 5.86 1.69 2.13
C TYR A 29 5.06 2.15 0.93
N PHE A 30 4.46 1.22 0.17
CA PHE A 30 3.55 1.56 -0.92
C PHE A 30 2.36 2.40 -0.47
N LEU A 31 1.68 1.99 0.60
CA LEU A 31 0.53 2.71 1.16
C LEU A 31 0.92 4.12 1.63
N LEU A 32 2.07 4.25 2.28
CA LEU A 32 2.59 5.54 2.75
C LEU A 32 2.96 6.46 1.58
N SER A 33 3.66 5.94 0.55
CA SER A 33 3.98 6.69 -0.67
C SER A 33 2.70 7.15 -1.39
N PHE A 34 1.68 6.29 -1.46
CA PHE A 34 0.39 6.65 -2.05
C PHE A 34 -0.31 7.75 -1.25
N THR A 35 -0.31 7.66 0.07
CA THR A 35 -0.89 8.67 0.96
C THR A 35 -0.17 10.01 0.82
N LEU A 36 1.16 10.00 0.71
CA LEU A 36 1.97 11.18 0.43
C LEU A 36 1.64 11.81 -0.93
N LEU A 37 1.45 10.97 -1.95
CA LEU A 37 1.11 11.42 -3.29
C LEU A 37 -0.27 12.08 -3.34
N VAL A 38 -1.29 11.45 -2.72
CA VAL A 38 -2.67 11.98 -2.67
C VAL A 38 -2.78 13.17 -1.73
N GLY A 39 -2.01 13.18 -0.64
CA GLY A 39 -2.00 14.23 0.38
C GLY A 39 -1.22 15.49 -0.02
N MET A 40 -0.58 15.52 -1.19
CA MET A 40 -0.01 16.76 -1.72
C MET A 40 -1.11 17.71 -2.18
N ALA A 41 -1.66 18.46 -1.23
CA ALA A 41 -2.49 19.61 -1.50
C ALA A 41 -1.64 20.79 -2.03
N ASP A 42 -2.32 21.72 -2.72
CA ASP A 42 -1.74 22.93 -3.31
C ASP A 42 -0.82 23.68 -2.34
N CYS A 43 0.35 24.13 -2.86
CA CYS A 43 1.53 24.75 -2.20
C CYS A 43 2.82 23.91 -2.20
N ASN A 44 2.84 22.71 -2.80
CA ASN A 44 4.08 21.94 -2.93
C ASN A 44 4.89 22.37 -4.18
N PRO A 45 6.21 22.56 -4.08
CA PRO A 45 7.04 22.85 -5.25
C PRO A 45 7.00 21.67 -6.24
N VAL A 46 7.00 21.98 -7.53
CA VAL A 46 6.90 20.99 -8.62
C VAL A 46 7.95 19.87 -8.48
N TRP A 47 9.16 20.21 -8.04
CA TRP A 47 10.22 19.21 -7.82
C TRP A 47 9.86 18.20 -6.70
N VAL A 48 9.18 18.63 -5.64
CA VAL A 48 8.72 17.74 -4.55
C VAL A 48 7.64 16.80 -5.06
N MET A 49 6.70 17.30 -5.87
CA MET A 49 5.72 16.45 -6.56
C MET A 49 6.41 15.40 -7.43
N PHE A 50 7.40 15.80 -8.22
CA PHE A 50 8.17 14.91 -9.07
C PHE A 50 8.89 13.82 -8.26
N LEU A 51 9.54 14.17 -7.16
CA LEU A 51 10.20 13.22 -6.26
C LEU A 51 9.21 12.24 -5.63
N ALA A 52 8.01 12.69 -5.24
CA ALA A 52 7.01 11.79 -4.69
C ALA A 52 6.43 10.83 -5.72
N VAL A 53 6.22 11.28 -6.96
CA VAL A 53 5.82 10.40 -8.07
C VAL A 53 6.90 9.34 -8.32
N LEU A 54 8.18 9.73 -8.32
CA LEU A 54 9.29 8.77 -8.44
C LEU A 54 9.36 7.80 -7.25
N ASN A 55 9.18 8.30 -6.03
CA ASN A 55 9.14 7.49 -4.81
C ASN A 55 7.97 6.47 -4.85
N PHE A 56 6.80 6.91 -5.29
CA PHE A 56 5.63 6.07 -5.49
C PHE A 56 5.85 5.03 -6.59
N GLY A 57 6.49 5.40 -7.70
CA GLY A 57 6.89 4.45 -8.74
C GLY A 57 7.83 3.36 -8.21
N ASN A 58 8.77 3.72 -7.35
CA ASN A 58 9.66 2.75 -6.71
C ASN A 58 8.90 1.82 -5.75
N SER A 59 7.99 2.35 -4.94
CA SER A 59 7.17 1.54 -4.05
C SER A 59 6.22 0.61 -4.81
N ALA A 60 5.64 1.06 -5.94
CA ALA A 60 4.84 0.25 -6.84
C ALA A 60 5.64 -0.91 -7.47
N ARG A 61 6.92 -0.70 -7.77
CA ARG A 61 7.81 -1.78 -8.21
C ARG A 61 8.10 -2.80 -7.10
N LEU A 62 8.22 -2.34 -5.86
CA LEU A 62 8.45 -3.23 -4.71
C LEU A 62 7.21 -4.04 -4.34
N VAL A 63 6.00 -3.45 -4.40
CA VAL A 63 4.76 -4.17 -4.09
C VAL A 63 4.48 -5.30 -5.09
N LYS A 64 4.95 -5.21 -6.34
CA LYS A 64 4.92 -6.34 -7.31
C LYS A 64 5.68 -7.58 -6.86
N ARG A 65 6.56 -7.47 -5.86
CA ARG A 65 7.28 -8.61 -5.26
C ARG A 65 6.51 -9.26 -4.12
N VAL A 66 5.43 -8.64 -3.67
CA VAL A 66 4.55 -9.21 -2.65
C VAL A 66 3.62 -10.22 -3.34
N PRO A 67 3.38 -11.41 -2.77
CA PRO A 67 2.47 -12.40 -3.33
C PRO A 67 1.03 -11.89 -3.21
N ILE A 68 0.53 -11.22 -4.26
CA ILE A 68 -0.84 -10.67 -4.35
C ILE A 68 -1.82 -11.74 -4.85
N ASP A 69 -1.34 -12.88 -5.34
CA ASP A 69 -2.12 -14.03 -5.84
C ASP A 69 -3.07 -14.64 -4.81
N LYS A 70 -2.87 -14.31 -3.53
CA LYS A 70 -3.69 -14.76 -2.40
C LYS A 70 -4.74 -13.75 -1.95
N LEU A 71 -4.82 -12.59 -2.61
CA LEU A 71 -5.96 -11.68 -2.48
C LEU A 71 -7.08 -12.19 -3.39
N GLU A 72 -8.30 -12.15 -2.87
CA GLU A 72 -9.49 -12.54 -3.62
C GLU A 72 -9.75 -11.50 -4.71
N ASP A 73 -9.79 -11.94 -5.98
CA ASP A 73 -10.18 -11.08 -7.11
C ASP A 73 -11.68 -10.81 -6.98
N TYR A 74 -12.04 -9.59 -6.56
CA TYR A 74 -13.43 -9.15 -6.39
C TYR A 74 -14.06 -8.70 -7.71
#